data_AF-A0A0M4CZF7-F1
#
_entry.id   AF-A0A0M4CZF7-F1
#
_cell.length_a   1.000
_cell.length_b   1.000
_cell.length_c   1.000
_cell.angle_alpha   90.00
_cell.angle_beta   90.00
_cell.angle_gamma   90.00
#
_symmetry.space_group_name_H-M   'P 1'
#
loop_
_entity.id
_entity.type
_entity.pdbx_description
1 polymer ?
#
loop_
_entity_poly.entity_id
_entity_poly.type
_entity_poly.pdbx_seq_one_letter_code
_entity_poly.pdbx_strand_id
1 'polypeptide(L)'
;MEWLRPAIDYGIIGLLLSMSVVAVAVALERHLFFRRVSLVDYPNKKLLELELTRKLHIIATIGSNAPYIGLLGTVLGIMLTFYAMGREGFMDTGVIMVGLALALKATAAGLVVAIPSITLYNVLVRRVREFLLEWEGRHG
;
A
#
# COMPACT_ATOMS: atom_id res chain seq x y z
N MET A 1 4.14 -24.93 16.70
CA MET A 1 3.17 -23.82 16.51
C MET A 1 3.63 -22.52 17.15
N GLU A 2 4.53 -22.55 18.15
CA GLU A 2 5.26 -21.39 18.71
C GLU A 2 5.85 -20.45 17.62
N TRP A 3 6.24 -20.99 16.47
CA TRP A 3 6.86 -20.21 15.39
C TRP A 3 5.84 -19.58 14.42
N LEU A 4 4.56 -19.98 14.49
CA LEU A 4 3.54 -19.52 13.55
C LEU A 4 3.08 -18.09 13.85
N ARG A 5 2.94 -17.73 15.14
CA ARG A 5 2.62 -16.36 15.58
C ARG A 5 3.66 -15.33 15.09
N PRO A 6 4.96 -15.49 15.41
CA PRO A 6 5.98 -14.55 14.95
C PRO A 6 6.11 -14.58 13.42
N ALA A 7 5.98 -15.74 12.76
CA ALA A 7 6.03 -15.79 11.30
C ALA A 7 4.91 -14.98 10.62
N ILE A 8 3.69 -15.04 11.14
CA ILE A 8 2.55 -14.26 10.62
C ILE A 8 2.75 -12.77 10.90
N ASP A 9 3.10 -12.40 12.13
CA ASP A 9 3.29 -11.01 12.52
C ASP A 9 4.43 -10.35 11.72
N TYR A 10 5.62 -10.96 11.69
CA TYR A 10 6.76 -10.44 10.94
C TYR A 10 6.56 -10.55 9.42
N GLY A 11 5.86 -11.57 8.94
CA GLY A 11 5.54 -11.73 7.52
C GLY A 11 4.64 -10.61 7.01
N ILE A 12 3.60 -10.26 7.76
CA ILE A 12 2.64 -9.22 7.36
C ILE A 12 3.26 -7.83 7.49
N ILE A 13 3.95 -7.56 8.59
CA ILE A 13 4.64 -6.28 8.76
C ILE A 13 5.74 -6.12 7.72
N GLY A 14 6.51 -7.18 7.44
CA GLY A 14 7.55 -7.17 6.40
C GLY A 14 6.97 -6.94 5.00
N LEU A 15 5.85 -7.59 4.68
CA LEU A 15 5.15 -7.37 3.42
C LEU A 15 4.66 -5.92 3.30
N LEU A 16 4.00 -5.39 4.32
CA LEU A 16 3.53 -4.00 4.35
C LEU A 16 4.66 -2.99 4.24
N LEU A 17 5.79 -3.25 4.92
CA LEU A 17 6.99 -2.42 4.81
C LEU A 17 7.55 -2.43 3.38
N SER A 18 7.65 -3.62 2.77
CA SER A 18 8.13 -3.75 1.39
C SER A 18 7.22 -3.00 0.40
N MET A 19 5.90 -3.11 0.57
CA MET A 19 4.92 -2.36 -0.22
C MET A 19 5.08 -0.85 -0.02
N SER A 20 5.28 -0.38 1.22
CA SER A 20 5.52 1.02 1.51
C SER A 20 6.76 1.56 0.79
N VAL A 21 7.88 0.83 0.85
CA VAL A 21 9.12 1.19 0.16
C VAL A 21 8.91 1.25 -1.35
N VAL A 22 8.24 0.26 -1.94
CA VAL A 22 7.94 0.25 -3.38
C VAL A 22 7.04 1.43 -3.78
N ALA A 23 5.98 1.71 -3.02
CA ALA A 23 5.08 2.82 -3.30
C ALA A 23 5.82 4.17 -3.26
N VAL A 24 6.65 4.39 -2.25
CA VAL A 24 7.45 5.62 -2.12
C VAL A 24 8.49 5.72 -3.23
N ALA A 25 9.22 4.64 -3.54
CA ALA A 25 10.21 4.63 -4.60
C ALA A 25 9.59 4.96 -5.97
N VAL A 26 8.47 4.34 -6.31
CA VAL A 26 7.74 4.63 -7.55
C VAL A 26 7.20 6.06 -7.53
N ALA A 27 6.64 6.53 -6.41
CA ALA A 27 6.13 7.89 -6.31
C ALA A 27 7.24 8.93 -6.53
N LEU A 28 8.42 8.73 -5.95
CA LEU A 28 9.59 9.58 -6.14
C LEU A 28 10.09 9.57 -7.59
N GLU A 29 10.22 8.39 -8.19
CA GLU A 29 10.60 8.24 -9.60
C GLU A 29 9.65 9.03 -10.51
N ARG A 30 8.34 8.90 -10.28
CA ARG A 30 7.31 9.60 -11.07
C ARG A 30 7.32 11.10 -10.81
N HIS A 31 7.49 11.53 -9.56
CA HIS A 31 7.59 12.95 -9.25
C HIS A 31 8.80 13.61 -9.94
N LEU A 32 9.96 12.93 -9.97
CA LEU A 32 11.14 13.39 -10.70
C LEU A 32 10.93 13.39 -12.23
N PHE A 33 10.26 12.36 -12.76
CA PHE A 33 9.89 12.30 -14.18
C PHE A 33 9.04 13.51 -14.60
N PHE A 34 7.99 13.84 -13.84
CA PHE A 34 7.14 14.99 -14.11
C PHE A 34 7.88 16.34 -14.07
N ARG A 35 9.01 16.43 -13.34
CA ARG A 35 9.84 17.65 -13.33
C ARG A 35 10.75 17.77 -14.55
N ARG A 36 10.99 16.68 -15.28
CA ARG A 36 11.90 16.63 -16.43
C ARG A 36 11.20 16.50 -17.78
N VAL A 37 9.91 16.17 -17.80
CA VAL A 37 9.16 15.94 -19.04
C VAL A 37 8.96 17.25 -19.80
N SER A 38 9.27 17.24 -21.09
CA SER A 38 8.97 18.33 -22.03
C SER A 38 7.79 17.92 -22.92
N LEU A 39 6.76 18.75 -22.97
CA LEU A 39 5.56 18.49 -23.77
C LEU A 39 5.81 18.59 -25.29
N VAL A 40 6.94 19.17 -25.69
CA VAL A 40 7.29 19.41 -27.10
C VAL A 40 7.76 18.13 -27.79
N ASP A 41 8.25 17.15 -27.04
CA ASP A 41 8.86 15.93 -27.58
C ASP A 41 7.81 14.88 -28.01
N TYR A 42 6.53 15.14 -27.76
CA TYR A 42 5.45 14.16 -27.95
C TYR A 42 4.53 14.52 -29.12
N PRO A 43 4.62 13.78 -30.25
CA PRO A 43 3.81 14.07 -31.44
C PRO A 43 2.35 13.62 -31.33
N ASN A 44 2.02 12.78 -30.34
CA ASN A 44 0.66 12.25 -30.16
C ASN A 44 0.29 12.21 -28.67
N LYS A 45 -0.91 12.72 -28.34
CA LYS A 45 -1.51 12.66 -27.00
C LYS A 45 -1.46 11.27 -26.37
N LYS A 46 -1.73 10.21 -27.14
CA LYS A 46 -1.72 8.82 -26.65
C LYS A 46 -0.35 8.39 -26.14
N LEU A 47 0.72 8.81 -26.81
CA LEU A 47 2.08 8.47 -26.40
C LEU A 47 2.43 9.18 -25.08
N LEU A 48 2.08 10.46 -24.97
CA LEU A 48 2.25 11.25 -23.76
C LEU A 48 1.46 10.63 -22.59
N GLU A 49 0.19 10.28 -22.80
CA GLU A 49 -0.66 9.66 -21.76
C GLU A 49 -0.08 8.33 -21.27
N LEU A 50 0.37 7.47 -22.19
CA LEU A 50 0.98 6.18 -21.84
C LEU A 50 2.23 6.38 -20.97
N GLU A 51 3.04 7.39 -21.29
CA GLU A 51 4.27 7.64 -20.55
C GLU A 51 4.03 8.34 -19.21
N LEU A 52 3.03 9.23 -19.11
CA LEU A 52 2.59 9.90 -17.88
C LEU A 52 1.81 8.98 -16.93
N THR A 53 1.21 7.89 -17.42
CA THR A 53 0.48 6.91 -16.58
C THR A 53 1.30 5.68 -16.17
N ARG A 54 2.44 5.44 -16.82
CA ARG A 54 3.38 4.35 -16.50
C ARG A 54 3.65 4.21 -14.99
N LYS A 55 3.66 2.98 -14.48
CA LYS A 55 3.91 2.63 -13.05
C LYS A 55 2.91 3.21 -12.02
N LEU A 56 1.99 4.12 -12.36
CA LEU A 56 0.99 4.63 -11.39
C LEU A 56 0.08 3.53 -10.84
N HIS A 57 -0.20 2.51 -11.65
CA HIS A 57 -0.97 1.34 -11.23
C HIS A 57 -0.35 0.62 -10.04
N ILE A 58 0.98 0.61 -9.89
CA ILE A 58 1.66 -0.03 -8.77
C ILE A 58 1.29 0.65 -7.44
N ILE A 59 1.32 1.99 -7.42
CA ILE A 59 0.95 2.77 -6.24
C ILE A 59 -0.54 2.57 -5.93
N ALA A 60 -1.39 2.56 -6.96
CA ALA A 60 -2.82 2.31 -6.80
C ALA A 60 -3.10 0.95 -6.17
N THR A 61 -2.48 -0.12 -6.69
CA THR A 61 -2.63 -1.49 -6.17
C THR A 61 -2.13 -1.62 -4.74
N ILE A 62 -1.00 -0.98 -4.41
CA ILE A 62 -0.48 -0.98 -3.02
C ILE A 62 -1.45 -0.25 -2.11
N GLY A 63 -1.90 0.94 -2.51
CA GLY A 63 -2.86 1.74 -1.75
C GLY A 63 -4.17 1.00 -1.47
N SER A 64 -4.72 0.29 -2.46
CA SER A 64 -5.98 -0.46 -2.30
C SER A 64 -5.81 -1.75 -1.49
N ASN A 65 -4.66 -2.43 -1.60
CA ASN A 65 -4.49 -3.77 -1.02
C ASN A 65 -3.84 -3.76 0.37
N ALA A 66 -3.07 -2.73 0.73
CA ALA A 66 -2.45 -2.63 2.06
C ALA A 66 -3.44 -2.74 3.24
N PRO A 67 -4.65 -2.13 3.21
CA PRO A 67 -5.64 -2.31 4.28
C PRO A 67 -6.10 -3.77 4.42
N TYR A 68 -6.32 -4.45 3.30
CA TYR A 68 -6.76 -5.84 3.29
C TYR A 68 -5.69 -6.80 3.82
N ILE A 69 -4.42 -6.52 3.55
CA ILE A 69 -3.30 -7.26 4.13
C ILE A 69 -3.23 -7.07 5.65
N GLY A 70 -3.45 -5.84 6.14
CA GLY A 70 -3.52 -5.58 7.59
C GLY A 70 -4.71 -6.28 8.26
N LEU A 71 -5.88 -6.27 7.61
CA LEU A 71 -7.07 -6.99 8.07
C LEU A 71 -6.82 -8.50 8.12
N LEU A 72 -6.20 -9.07 7.08
CA LEU A 72 -5.82 -10.48 7.05
C LEU A 72 -4.94 -10.84 8.25
N GLY A 73 -3.99 -9.97 8.61
CA GLY A 73 -3.15 -10.19 9.79
C GLY A 73 -3.90 -10.20 11.10
N THR A 74 -4.90 -9.32 11.23
CA THR A 74 -5.77 -9.33 12.41
C THR A 74 -6.56 -10.63 12.48
N VAL A 75 -7.16 -11.07 11.36
CA VAL A 75 -7.93 -12.33 11.30
C VAL A 75 -7.06 -13.53 11.68
N LEU A 76 -5.85 -13.63 11.12
CA LEU A 76 -4.92 -14.71 11.44
C LEU A 76 -4.46 -14.69 12.90
N GLY A 77 -4.19 -13.50 13.46
CA GLY A 77 -3.79 -13.33 14.87
C GLY A 77 -4.90 -13.71 15.85
N ILE A 78 -6.14 -13.31 15.58
CA ILE A 78 -7.32 -13.69 16.38
C ILE A 78 -7.54 -15.20 16.30
N MET A 79 -7.50 -15.78 15.09
CA MET A 79 -7.65 -17.22 14.89
C MET A 79 -6.61 -18.01 15.69
N LEU A 80 -5.36 -17.57 15.70
CA LEU A 80 -4.27 -18.23 16.43
C LEU A 80 -4.36 -18.02 17.96
N THR A 81 -5.05 -16.97 18.40
CA THR A 81 -5.40 -16.74 19.81
C THR A 81 -6.45 -17.73 20.27
N PHE A 82 -7.55 -17.89 19.52
CA PHE A 82 -8.59 -18.87 19.84
C PHE A 82 -8.11 -20.32 19.72
N TYR A 83 -7.24 -20.61 18.75
CA TYR A 83 -6.66 -21.96 18.62
C TYR A 83 -5.83 -22.36 19.84
N ALA A 84 -5.03 -21.43 20.39
CA ALA A 84 -4.22 -21.70 21.58
C ALA A 84 -5.10 -21.95 22.81
N MET A 85 -6.15 -21.15 22.98
CA MET A 85 -7.16 -21.34 24.03
C MET A 85 -7.81 -22.73 23.98
N GLY A 86 -8.19 -23.19 22.78
CA GLY A 86 -8.79 -24.51 22.61
C GLY A 86 -7.86 -25.69 22.93
N ARG A 87 -6.54 -25.48 22.92
CA ARG A 87 -5.54 -26.51 23.28
C ARG A 87 -5.16 -26.51 24.76
N GLU A 88 -4.98 -25.33 25.35
CA GLU A 88 -4.50 -25.20 26.73
C GLU A 88 -5.64 -25.21 27.76
N GLY A 89 -6.90 -25.08 27.32
CA GLY A 89 -8.05 -25.04 28.20
C GLY A 89 -8.19 -23.67 28.86
N PHE A 90 -7.92 -23.57 30.16
CA PHE A 90 -7.99 -22.30 30.90
C PHE A 90 -6.76 -21.43 30.61
N MET A 91 -6.89 -20.51 29.66
CA MET A 91 -5.96 -19.39 29.49
C MET A 91 -6.38 -18.20 30.34
N ASP A 92 -5.39 -17.49 30.91
CA ASP A 92 -5.60 -16.21 31.58
C ASP A 92 -6.21 -15.19 30.58
N THR A 93 -7.29 -14.52 31.00
CA THR A 93 -7.99 -13.52 30.19
C THR A 93 -7.09 -12.35 29.79
N GLY A 94 -6.11 -11.99 30.63
CA GLY A 94 -5.11 -10.97 30.31
C GLY A 94 -4.25 -11.36 29.11
N VAL A 95 -3.83 -12.62 29.00
CA VAL A 95 -3.01 -13.11 27.87
C VAL A 95 -3.81 -13.07 26.56
N ILE A 96 -5.10 -13.41 26.62
CA ILE A 96 -6.01 -13.34 25.48
C ILE A 96 -6.13 -11.88 24.99
N MET A 97 -6.37 -10.95 25.92
CA MET A 97 -6.51 -9.53 25.60
C MET A 97 -5.25 -8.95 24.94
N VAL A 98 -4.06 -9.33 25.43
CA VAL A 98 -2.79 -8.94 24.82
C VAL A 98 -2.66 -9.52 23.40
N GLY A 99 -3.00 -10.79 23.19
CA GLY A 99 -2.97 -11.43 21.86
C GLY A 99 -3.86 -10.72 20.83
N LEU A 100 -5.08 -10.35 21.24
CA LEU A 100 -6.01 -9.61 20.39
C LEU A 100 -5.52 -8.18 20.10
N ALA A 101 -4.97 -7.49 21.10
CA ALA A 101 -4.39 -6.16 20.92
C ALA A 101 -3.20 -6.19 19.93
N LEU A 102 -2.36 -7.21 20.01
CA LEU A 102 -1.27 -7.41 19.06
C LEU A 102 -1.78 -7.69 17.65
N ALA A 103 -2.90 -8.40 17.48
CA ALA A 103 -3.48 -8.62 16.16
C ALA A 103 -3.94 -7.29 15.50
N LEU A 104 -4.52 -6.37 16.29
CA LEU A 104 -4.96 -5.06 15.81
C LEU A 104 -3.83 -4.18 15.25
N LYS A 105 -2.59 -4.39 15.71
CA LYS A 105 -1.41 -3.66 15.20
C LYS A 105 -1.22 -3.84 13.68
N ALA A 106 -1.58 -5.00 13.14
CA ALA A 106 -1.43 -5.32 11.72
C ALA A 106 -2.37 -4.46 10.85
N THR A 107 -3.61 -4.26 11.30
CA THR A 107 -4.56 -3.36 10.63
C THR A 107 -4.07 -1.92 10.66
N ALA A 108 -3.60 -1.45 11.82
CA ALA A 108 -3.05 -0.10 11.94
C ALA A 108 -1.88 0.11 10.98
N ALA A 109 -0.95 -0.85 10.89
CA ALA A 109 0.16 -0.81 9.94
C ALA A 109 -0.34 -0.77 8.48
N GLY A 110 -1.35 -1.58 8.14
CA GLY A 110 -1.95 -1.59 6.80
C GLY A 110 -2.52 -0.22 6.39
N LEU A 111 -3.20 0.46 7.32
CA LEU A 111 -3.74 1.80 7.10
C LEU A 111 -2.63 2.85 6.94
N VAL A 112 -1.56 2.76 7.75
CA VAL A 112 -0.40 3.66 7.67
C VAL A 112 0.30 3.55 6.31
N VAL A 113 0.28 2.38 5.66
CA VAL A 113 0.82 2.21 4.30
C VAL A 113 -0.17 2.66 3.23
N ALA A 114 -1.45 2.37 3.41
CA ALA A 114 -2.50 2.64 2.43
C ALA A 114 -2.75 4.14 2.23
N ILE A 115 -2.91 4.89 3.33
CA ILE A 115 -3.30 6.30 3.30
C ILE A 115 -2.29 7.13 2.47
N PRO A 116 -0.97 7.10 2.76
CA PRO A 116 0.00 7.86 1.97
C PRO A 116 0.07 7.40 0.51
N SER A 117 -0.04 6.09 0.27
CA SER A 117 0.02 5.53 -1.09
C SER A 117 -1.13 6.04 -1.96
N ILE A 118 -2.37 6.01 -1.45
CA ILE A 118 -3.54 6.52 -2.18
C ILE A 118 -3.44 8.03 -2.37
N THR A 119 -3.02 8.78 -1.35
CA THR A 119 -2.83 10.23 -1.46
C THR A 119 -1.82 10.58 -2.55
N LEU A 120 -0.66 9.90 -2.58
CA LEU A 120 0.36 10.08 -3.62
C LEU A 120 -0.17 9.72 -5.01
N TYR A 121 -0.87 8.60 -5.15
CA TYR A 121 -1.49 8.21 -6.41
C TYR A 121 -2.43 9.28 -6.94
N ASN A 122 -3.33 9.80 -6.09
CA ASN A 122 -4.29 10.84 -6.48
C ASN A 122 -3.60 12.13 -6.93
N VAL A 123 -2.53 12.55 -6.23
CA VAL A 123 -1.74 13.72 -6.62
C VAL A 123 -1.07 13.52 -7.97
N LEU A 124 -0.46 12.35 -8.19
CA LEU A 124 0.23 12.05 -9.46
C LEU A 124 -0.76 11.97 -10.63
N VAL A 125 -1.92 11.32 -10.44
CA VAL A 125 -2.98 11.24 -11.46
C VAL A 125 -3.53 12.63 -11.81
N ARG A 126 -3.72 13.50 -10.81
CA ARG A 126 -4.09 14.89 -11.08
C ARG A 126 -3.04 15.59 -11.95
N ARG A 127 -1.76 15.39 -11.63
CA ARG A 127 -0.65 15.95 -12.41
C ARG A 127 -0.62 15.45 -13.86
N VAL A 128 -0.92 14.17 -14.10
CA VAL A 128 -1.08 13.61 -15.45
C VAL A 128 -2.16 14.38 -16.23
N ARG A 129 -3.32 14.61 -15.62
CA ARG A 129 -4.42 15.33 -16.28
C ARG A 129 -4.03 16.77 -16.63
N GLU A 130 -3.33 17.46 -15.73
CA GLU A 130 -2.82 18.81 -15.98
C GLU A 130 -1.90 18.84 -17.22
N PHE A 131 -0.93 17.92 -17.32
CA PHE A 131 -0.04 17.82 -18.47
C PHE A 131 -0.77 17.49 -19.79
N LEU A 132 -1.79 16.63 -19.75
CA LEU A 132 -2.57 16.29 -20.94
C LEU A 132 -3.38 17.49 -21.45
N LEU A 133 -3.99 18.27 -20.54
CA LEU A 133 -4.71 19.50 -20.87
C LEU A 133 -3.77 20.58 -21.43
N GLU A 134 -2.57 20.72 -20.85
CA GLU A 134 -1.54 21.64 -21.37
C GLU A 134 -1.07 21.26 -22.78
N TRP A 135 -0.92 19.96 -23.07
CA TRP A 135 -0.55 19.49 -24.40
C TRP A 135 -1.66 19.80 -25.43
N GLU A 136 -2.92 19.56 -25.06
CA GLU A 136 -4.09 19.89 -25.89
C GLU A 136 -4.16 21.39 -26.19
N GLY A 137 -3.97 22.25 -25.19
CA GLY A 137 -4.00 23.70 -25.40
C GLY A 137 -2.87 24.24 -26.29
N ARG A 138 -1.81 23.47 -26.56
CA ARG A 138 -0.71 23.84 -27.46
C ARG A 138 -0.86 23.26 -28.88
N HIS A 139 -1.65 22.21 -29.05
CA HIS A 139 -1.78 21.46 -30.31
C HIS A 139 -3.21 21.45 -30.88
N GLY A 140 -4.17 22.04 -30.18
CA GLY A 140 -5.50 22.38 -30.68
C GLY A 140 -5.57 23.83 -31.13
#